data_AF-A0A3D5CDU0-F1
#
_entry.id   AF-A0A3D5CDU0-F1
#
_cell.length_a   1.000
_cell.length_b   1.000
_cell.length_c   1.000
_cell.angle_alpha   90.00
_cell.angle_beta   90.00
_cell.angle_gamma   90.00
#
_symmetry.space_group_name_H-M   'P 1'
#
loop_
_entity.id
_entity.type
_entity.pdbx_description
1 polymer ?
#
loop_
_entity_poly.entity_id
_entity_poly.type
_entity_poly.pdbx_seq_one_letter_code
_entity_poly.pdbx_strand_id
1 'polypeptide(L)'
;MTDEQRFSRSRNDIHRPYSASEDRYSITDYRQVGTSGLYLPPISLGLWWNFGDNIPFDNQRKLLRHAFDSGITHFDLANNYGPPYGSAETNFGRMMREDFAPYRDELIISSKAGYDMWPGPYGDYGSRKYILASADQSLRR
;
A
#
# COMPACT_ATOMS: atom_id res chain seq x y z
N MET A 1 34.26 -31.27 -16.01
CA MET A 1 33.45 -30.07 -16.28
C MET A 1 32.31 -30.12 -15.28
N THR A 2 32.28 -29.21 -14.32
CA THR A 2 31.25 -29.17 -13.27
C THR A 2 29.91 -28.82 -13.89
N ASP A 3 28.88 -29.64 -13.62
CA ASP A 3 27.47 -29.39 -13.95
C ASP A 3 26.91 -28.23 -13.11
N GLU A 4 27.51 -27.06 -13.19
CA GLU A 4 26.91 -25.86 -12.61
C GLU A 4 25.72 -25.44 -13.48
N GLN A 5 24.53 -25.55 -12.90
CA GLN A 5 23.29 -25.05 -13.47
C GLN A 5 23.43 -23.56 -13.81
N ARG A 6 23.67 -23.27 -15.10
CA ARG A 6 23.85 -21.92 -15.64
C ARG A 6 22.63 -20.99 -15.50
N PHE A 7 21.45 -21.53 -15.19
CA PHE A 7 20.20 -20.79 -15.13
C PHE A 7 19.40 -21.16 -13.88
N SER A 8 19.03 -20.15 -13.08
CA SER A 8 18.14 -20.32 -11.93
C SER A 8 16.74 -20.74 -12.39
N ARG A 9 16.29 -21.91 -11.93
CA ARG A 9 14.94 -22.44 -12.21
C ARG A 9 13.84 -21.73 -11.40
N SER A 10 14.19 -20.88 -10.44
CA SER A 10 13.24 -20.28 -9.49
C SER A 10 13.05 -18.78 -9.68
N ARG A 11 13.06 -18.28 -10.92
CA ARG A 11 12.48 -16.96 -11.16
C ARG A 11 10.97 -17.14 -11.11
N ASN A 12 10.35 -16.71 -10.00
CA ASN A 12 8.91 -16.54 -9.93
C ASN A 12 8.44 -15.90 -11.23
N ASP A 13 7.49 -16.55 -11.92
CA ASP A 13 6.94 -16.09 -13.17
C ASP A 13 6.29 -14.71 -12.94
N ILE A 14 7.02 -13.65 -13.31
CA ILE A 14 6.58 -12.27 -13.12
C ILE A 14 5.41 -11.90 -14.04
N HIS A 15 5.05 -12.78 -15.00
CA HIS A 15 4.01 -12.55 -15.99
C HIS A 15 2.67 -13.19 -15.64
N ARG A 16 2.60 -14.00 -14.58
CA ARG A 16 1.31 -14.46 -14.05
C ARG A 16 0.66 -13.35 -13.22
N PRO A 17 -0.67 -13.20 -13.31
CA PRO A 17 -1.43 -12.40 -12.35
C PRO A 17 -1.05 -12.83 -10.93
N TYR A 18 -0.89 -11.86 -10.05
CA TYR A 18 -0.65 -12.16 -8.64
C TYR A 18 -1.82 -12.95 -8.07
N SER A 19 -1.49 -14.02 -7.32
CA SER A 19 -2.43 -14.75 -6.49
C SER A 19 -1.89 -14.71 -5.07
N ALA A 20 -2.68 -14.18 -4.15
CA ALA A 20 -2.29 -14.11 -2.75
C ALA A 20 -2.20 -15.49 -2.10
N SER A 21 -1.30 -15.63 -1.12
CA SER A 21 -1.10 -16.89 -0.40
C SER A 21 -2.38 -17.38 0.27
N GLU A 22 -2.76 -18.64 0.06
CA GLU A 22 -4.00 -19.22 0.60
C GLU A 22 -4.05 -19.24 2.14
N ASP A 23 -2.88 -19.31 2.77
CA ASP A 23 -2.69 -19.40 4.21
C ASP A 23 -2.49 -18.04 4.91
N ARG A 24 -2.53 -16.92 4.18
CA ARG A 24 -2.23 -15.56 4.70
C ARG A 24 -3.02 -15.17 5.96
N TYR A 25 -4.23 -15.71 6.14
CA TYR A 25 -5.09 -15.44 7.30
C TYR A 25 -4.77 -16.27 8.53
N SER A 26 -3.96 -17.31 8.40
CA SER A 26 -3.60 -18.24 9.47
C SER A 26 -2.27 -17.90 10.17
N ILE A 27 -1.52 -16.96 9.60
CA ILE A 27 -0.17 -16.59 10.06
C ILE A 27 -0.22 -15.72 11.31
N THR A 28 -1.27 -14.90 11.46
CA THR A 28 -1.35 -13.89 12.51
C THR A 28 -2.76 -13.76 13.08
N ASP A 29 -2.86 -13.45 14.38
CA ASP A 29 -4.12 -13.15 15.04
C ASP A 29 -4.47 -11.67 14.90
N TYR A 30 -5.64 -11.39 14.34
CA TYR A 30 -6.16 -10.03 14.18
C TYR A 30 -6.69 -9.46 15.50
N ARG A 31 -6.53 -8.15 15.70
CA ARG A 31 -6.92 -7.44 16.92
C ARG A 31 -8.05 -6.47 16.67
N GLN A 32 -9.05 -6.50 17.55
CA GLN A 32 -10.18 -5.59 17.49
C GLN A 32 -9.74 -4.14 17.78
N VAL A 33 -10.24 -3.19 17.00
CA VAL A 33 -9.98 -1.76 17.20
C VAL A 33 -10.94 -1.22 18.24
N GLY A 34 -10.45 -1.06 19.48
CA GLY A 34 -11.25 -0.60 20.60
C GLY A 34 -12.46 -1.51 20.83
N THR A 35 -13.67 -0.94 20.81
CA THR A 35 -14.94 -1.67 20.93
C THR A 35 -15.70 -1.79 19.59
N SER A 36 -15.04 -1.48 18.46
CA SER A 36 -15.67 -1.50 17.14
C SER A 36 -15.75 -2.91 16.54
N GLY A 37 -16.47 -3.09 15.42
CA GLY A 37 -16.43 -4.33 14.65
C GLY A 37 -15.21 -4.50 13.74
N LEU A 38 -14.29 -3.53 13.72
CA LEU A 38 -13.12 -3.54 12.85
C LEU A 38 -11.96 -4.30 13.50
N TYR A 39 -11.30 -5.15 12.71
CA TYR A 39 -10.11 -5.89 13.11
C TYR A 39 -8.93 -5.47 12.24
N LEU A 40 -7.76 -5.31 12.86
CA LEU A 40 -6.51 -4.99 12.19
C LEU A 40 -5.45 -6.06 12.46
N PRO A 41 -4.49 -6.26 11.54
CA PRO A 41 -3.34 -7.09 11.83
C PRO A 41 -2.51 -6.45 12.95
N PRO A 42 -1.79 -7.25 13.77
CA PRO A 42 -0.95 -6.72 14.84
C PRO A 42 0.23 -5.89 14.29
N ILE A 43 0.56 -6.07 13.01
CA ILE A 43 1.53 -5.28 12.25
C ILE A 43 0.81 -4.71 11.03
N SER A 44 0.87 -3.39 10.84
CA SER A 44 0.38 -2.71 9.65
C SER A 44 1.55 -2.14 8.84
N LEU A 45 1.37 -1.93 7.54
CA LEU A 45 2.40 -1.37 6.68
C LEU A 45 2.11 0.11 6.39
N GLY A 46 2.99 1.00 6.84
CA GLY A 46 2.96 2.42 6.49
C GLY A 46 3.74 2.73 5.22
N LEU A 47 3.19 3.57 4.35
CA LEU A 47 3.76 3.91 3.04
C LEU A 47 4.48 5.27 3.03
N TRP A 48 4.86 5.79 4.20
CA TRP A 48 5.49 7.12 4.32
C TRP A 48 6.76 7.24 3.48
N TRP A 49 7.63 6.23 3.56
CA TRP A 49 8.87 6.13 2.80
C TRP A 49 8.88 4.85 1.97
N ASN A 50 9.64 4.90 0.88
CA ASN A 50 9.90 3.82 -0.08
C ASN A 50 8.81 3.56 -1.14
N PHE A 51 7.76 4.37 -1.17
CA PHE A 51 6.65 4.23 -2.14
C PHE A 51 6.51 5.42 -3.09
N GLY A 52 7.44 6.37 -3.03
CA GLY A 52 7.51 7.48 -3.97
C GLY A 52 8.14 7.08 -5.30
N ASP A 53 8.11 8.02 -6.27
CA ASP A 53 8.66 7.80 -7.63
C ASP A 53 10.19 7.70 -7.64
N ASN A 54 10.83 8.04 -6.52
CA ASN A 54 12.25 7.82 -6.30
C ASN A 54 12.60 6.32 -6.09
N ILE A 55 11.62 5.44 -5.91
CA ILE A 55 11.84 3.99 -5.77
C ILE A 55 11.20 3.23 -6.94
N PRO A 56 11.90 2.29 -7.58
CA PRO A 56 11.34 1.46 -8.63
C PRO A 56 10.06 0.73 -8.18
N PHE A 57 9.00 0.83 -8.97
CA PHE A 57 7.69 0.24 -8.66
C PHE A 57 7.77 -1.27 -8.35
N ASP A 58 8.64 -2.02 -9.04
CA ASP A 58 8.80 -3.46 -8.79
C ASP A 58 9.26 -3.79 -7.37
N ASN A 59 10.02 -2.89 -6.72
CA ASN A 59 10.43 -3.08 -5.33
C ASN A 59 9.26 -2.80 -4.38
N GLN A 60 8.48 -1.76 -4.67
CA GLN A 60 7.25 -1.43 -3.93
C GLN A 60 6.25 -2.59 -4.01
N ARG A 61 6.01 -3.08 -5.22
CA ARG A 61 5.12 -4.21 -5.54
C ARG A 61 5.51 -5.48 -4.80
N LYS A 62 6.81 -5.83 -4.78
CA LYS A 62 7.32 -6.99 -4.03
C LYS A 62 7.02 -6.88 -2.53
N LEU A 63 7.24 -5.70 -1.94
CA LEU A 63 6.99 -5.49 -0.52
C LEU A 63 5.50 -5.56 -0.18
N LEU A 64 4.64 -4.96 -1.01
CA LEU A 64 3.19 -4.99 -0.82
C LEU A 64 2.63 -6.42 -0.90
N ARG A 65 3.02 -7.18 -1.93
CA ARG A 65 2.64 -8.61 -2.06
C ARG A 65 3.09 -9.42 -0.85
N HIS A 66 4.36 -9.27 -0.46
CA HIS A 66 4.89 -9.99 0.70
C HIS A 66 4.14 -9.64 1.99
N ALA A 67 3.78 -8.37 2.21
CA ALA A 67 3.00 -7.95 3.36
C ALA A 67 1.63 -8.62 3.37
N PHE A 68 0.91 -8.61 2.25
CA PHE A 68 -0.41 -9.23 2.16
C PHE A 68 -0.36 -10.76 2.27
N ASP A 69 0.63 -11.40 1.63
CA ASP A 69 0.89 -12.84 1.77
C ASP A 69 1.20 -13.23 3.23
N SER A 70 1.73 -12.29 4.03
CA SER A 70 2.04 -12.48 5.45
C SER A 70 0.89 -12.12 6.40
N GLY A 71 -0.31 -11.84 5.88
CA GLY A 71 -1.50 -11.50 6.68
C GLY A 71 -1.60 -10.02 7.08
N ILE A 72 -0.80 -9.13 6.50
CA ILE A 72 -0.97 -7.69 6.71
C ILE A 72 -2.07 -7.18 5.77
N THR A 73 -3.24 -6.90 6.33
CA THR A 73 -4.40 -6.36 5.59
C THR A 73 -4.57 -4.86 5.70
N HIS A 74 -3.76 -4.16 6.51
CA HIS A 74 -3.84 -2.71 6.69
C HIS A 74 -2.64 -1.99 6.07
N PHE A 75 -2.94 -1.13 5.10
CA PHE A 75 -1.99 -0.26 4.41
C PHE A 75 -2.31 1.21 4.72
N ASP A 76 -1.33 1.90 5.32
CA ASP A 76 -1.50 3.25 5.83
C ASP A 76 -0.79 4.29 4.95
N LEU A 77 -1.55 5.26 4.42
CA LEU A 77 -1.07 6.31 3.52
C LEU A 77 -1.36 7.71 4.06
N ALA A 78 -0.84 8.74 3.39
CA ALA A 78 -1.27 10.12 3.55
C ALA A 78 -1.10 10.85 2.21
N ASN A 79 -1.83 11.94 2.04
CA ASN A 79 -1.84 12.73 0.82
C ASN A 79 -0.44 13.16 0.35
N ASN A 80 0.47 13.47 1.28
CA ASN A 80 1.81 13.96 0.99
C ASN A 80 2.92 12.90 1.07
N TYR A 81 2.58 11.61 1.25
CA TYR A 81 3.57 10.53 1.20
C TYR A 81 4.19 10.42 -0.21
N GLY A 82 5.50 10.10 -0.25
CA GLY A 82 6.33 10.19 -1.45
C GLY A 82 7.83 10.10 -1.13
N PRO A 83 8.74 10.82 -1.83
CA PRO A 83 8.51 11.94 -2.77
C PRO A 83 8.28 11.54 -4.25
N PRO A 84 7.65 12.42 -5.07
CA PRO A 84 7.02 13.70 -4.70
C PRO A 84 5.70 13.50 -3.92
N TYR A 85 5.13 14.56 -3.33
CA TYR A 85 3.86 14.47 -2.61
C TYR A 85 2.75 13.82 -3.48
N GLY A 86 2.05 12.84 -2.91
CA GLY A 86 0.99 12.08 -3.58
C GLY A 86 1.48 10.93 -4.47
N SER A 87 2.79 10.77 -4.66
CA SER A 87 3.31 9.63 -5.46
C SER A 87 3.08 8.28 -4.78
N ALA A 88 3.15 8.21 -3.45
CA ALA A 88 2.85 6.97 -2.73
C ALA A 88 1.40 6.51 -2.95
N GLU A 89 0.43 7.44 -2.94
CA GLU A 89 -0.97 7.12 -3.25
C GLU A 89 -1.14 6.71 -4.71
N THR A 90 -0.50 7.41 -5.65
CA THR A 90 -0.54 7.09 -7.09
C THR A 90 0.01 5.68 -7.36
N ASN A 91 1.16 5.35 -6.76
CA ASN A 91 1.80 4.05 -6.91
C ASN A 91 0.98 2.94 -6.21
N PHE A 92 0.41 3.21 -5.04
CA PHE A 92 -0.50 2.27 -4.41
C PHE A 92 -1.79 2.07 -5.22
N GLY A 93 -2.35 3.12 -5.82
CA GLY A 93 -3.46 3.03 -6.77
C GLY A 93 -3.12 2.16 -7.99
N ARG A 94 -1.88 2.23 -8.48
CA ARG A 94 -1.38 1.32 -9.52
C ARG A 94 -1.32 -0.13 -9.02
N MET A 95 -0.80 -0.38 -7.82
CA MET A 95 -0.81 -1.71 -7.19
C MET A 95 -2.23 -2.27 -7.06
N MET A 96 -3.18 -1.43 -6.63
CA MET A 96 -4.59 -1.80 -6.51
C MET A 96 -5.20 -2.21 -7.85
N ARG A 97 -4.86 -1.55 -8.95
CA ARG A 97 -5.39 -1.91 -10.28
C ARG A 97 -4.75 -3.17 -10.86
N GLU A 98 -3.45 -3.36 -10.65
CA GLU A 98 -2.71 -4.46 -11.28
C GLU A 98 -2.81 -5.78 -10.51
N ASP A 99 -2.68 -5.75 -9.17
CA ASP A 99 -2.53 -6.96 -8.36
C ASP A 99 -3.61 -7.14 -7.30
N PHE A 100 -4.02 -6.05 -6.63
CA PHE A 100 -4.92 -6.13 -5.49
C PHE A 100 -6.40 -5.90 -5.85
N ALA A 101 -6.73 -5.78 -7.14
CA ALA A 101 -8.10 -5.53 -7.58
C ALA A 101 -9.10 -6.60 -7.07
N PRO A 102 -8.78 -7.90 -7.10
CA PRO A 102 -9.68 -8.93 -6.57
C PRO A 102 -9.78 -8.92 -5.04
N TYR A 103 -8.82 -8.30 -4.35
CA TYR A 103 -8.64 -8.40 -2.90
C TYR A 103 -9.05 -7.12 -2.17
N ARG A 104 -9.60 -6.12 -2.87
CA ARG A 104 -9.95 -4.82 -2.29
C ARG A 104 -10.69 -4.99 -0.96
N ASP A 105 -11.76 -5.77 -0.96
CA ASP A 105 -12.67 -5.88 0.19
C ASP A 105 -12.05 -6.63 1.38
N GLU A 106 -10.86 -7.21 1.19
CA GLU A 106 -10.05 -7.84 2.24
C GLU A 106 -9.04 -6.85 2.87
N LEU A 107 -8.93 -5.62 2.33
CA LEU A 107 -7.95 -4.61 2.74
C LEU A 107 -8.57 -3.43 3.49
N ILE A 108 -7.86 -2.96 4.52
CA ILE A 108 -8.10 -1.68 5.15
C ILE A 108 -7.06 -0.68 4.61
N ILE A 109 -7.54 0.39 4.02
CA ILE A 109 -6.70 1.43 3.40
C ILE A 109 -7.02 2.75 4.07
N SER A 110 -6.02 3.39 4.67
CA SER A 110 -6.16 4.72 5.27
C SER A 110 -5.46 5.77 4.42
N SER A 111 -5.99 7.00 4.47
CA SER A 111 -5.24 8.20 4.04
C SER A 111 -5.57 9.37 4.97
N LYS A 112 -4.77 10.43 4.89
CA LYS A 112 -4.74 11.54 5.85
C LYS A 112 -4.52 12.87 5.14
N ALA A 113 -5.10 13.92 5.71
CA ALA A 113 -4.83 15.31 5.40
C ALA A 113 -4.65 16.08 6.72
N GLY A 114 -3.73 17.04 6.76
CA GLY A 114 -3.43 17.79 7.98
C GLY A 114 -2.10 18.53 7.98
N TYR A 115 -1.16 18.08 7.14
CA TYR A 115 0.13 18.72 6.89
C TYR A 115 0.17 19.34 5.49
N ASP A 116 1.21 20.11 5.18
CA ASP A 116 1.42 20.71 3.86
C ASP A 116 1.34 19.67 2.72
N MET A 117 0.58 20.02 1.70
CA MET A 117 0.36 19.23 0.49
C MET A 117 0.44 20.09 -0.78
N TRP A 118 -0.04 21.33 -0.76
CA TRP A 118 0.06 22.26 -1.88
C TRP A 118 0.09 23.73 -1.44
N PRO A 119 0.61 24.64 -2.28
CA PRO A 119 0.78 26.04 -1.90
C PRO A 119 -0.53 26.79 -1.59
N GLY A 120 -0.44 27.75 -0.68
CA GLY A 120 -1.51 28.68 -0.35
C GLY A 120 -2.33 28.26 0.89
N PRO A 121 -3.33 29.06 1.28
CA PRO A 121 -3.99 28.94 2.59
C PRO A 121 -4.93 27.73 2.73
N TYR A 122 -4.99 26.86 1.72
CA TYR A 122 -5.96 25.76 1.64
C TYR A 122 -5.31 24.37 1.51
N GLY A 123 -3.98 24.27 1.56
CA GLY A 123 -3.25 23.01 1.40
C GLY A 123 -2.58 22.49 2.66
N ASP A 124 -2.92 23.03 3.83
CA ASP A 124 -2.36 22.67 5.14
C ASP A 124 -3.39 22.82 6.28
N TYR A 125 -3.10 22.23 7.44
CA TYR A 125 -3.87 22.26 8.68
C TYR A 125 -5.26 21.59 8.60
N GLY A 126 -6.25 22.11 9.34
CA GLY A 126 -7.50 21.41 9.63
C GLY A 126 -8.76 22.02 9.01
N SER A 127 -8.64 22.91 8.01
CA SER A 127 -9.82 23.55 7.43
C SER A 127 -10.72 22.52 6.72
N ARG A 128 -12.04 22.67 6.84
CA ARG A 128 -13.01 21.81 6.10
C ARG A 128 -12.73 21.82 4.58
N LYS A 129 -12.34 22.98 4.04
CA LYS A 129 -11.97 23.12 2.62
C LYS A 129 -10.81 22.21 2.26
N TYR A 130 -9.75 22.22 3.06
CA TYR A 130 -8.55 21.42 2.82
C TYR A 130 -8.84 19.93 2.94
N ILE A 131 -9.42 19.48 4.06
CA ILE A 131 -9.65 18.06 4.33
C ILE A 131 -10.49 17.41 3.23
N LEU A 132 -11.61 18.03 2.83
CA LEU A 132 -12.48 17.47 1.80
C LEU A 132 -11.83 17.50 0.41
N ALA A 133 -11.19 18.61 0.03
CA ALA A 133 -10.51 18.69 -1.25
C ALA A 133 -9.33 17.71 -1.35
N SER A 134 -8.63 17.47 -0.25
CA SER A 134 -7.55 16.49 -0.19
C SER A 134 -8.08 15.06 -0.26
N ALA A 135 -9.19 14.75 0.41
CA ALA A 135 -9.82 13.42 0.34
C ALA A 135 -10.26 13.10 -1.10
N ASP A 136 -10.87 14.06 -1.81
CA ASP A 136 -11.24 13.90 -3.23
C ASP A 136 -10.01 13.63 -4.12
N GLN A 137 -8.88 14.28 -3.83
CA GLN A 137 -7.64 14.05 -4.57
C GLN A 137 -7.03 12.68 -4.26
N SER A 138 -7.00 12.28 -2.98
CA SER A 138 -6.49 10.97 -2.56
C SER A 138 -7.30 9.82 -3.17
N LEU A 139 -8.63 9.94 -3.26
CA LEU A 139 -9.48 8.93 -3.89
C LEU A 139 -9.29 8.82 -5.42
N ARG A 140 -8.77 9.87 -6.07
CA ARG A 140 -8.52 9.87 -7.52
C ARG A 140 -7.17 9.28 -7.90
N ARG A 141 -6.18 9.33 -7.01
CA ARG A 141 -4.84 8.77 -7.24
C ARG A 141 -4.88 7.24 -7.18
#